data_AF-A0A7S3IXH0-F1
#
_entry.id   AF-A0A7S3IXH0-F1
#
_cell.length_a   1.000
_cell.length_b   1.000
_cell.length_c   1.000
_cell.angle_alpha   90.00
_cell.angle_beta   90.00
_cell.angle_gamma   90.00
#
_symmetry.space_group_name_H-M   'P 1'
#
loop_
_entity.id
_entity.type
_entity.pdbx_description
1 polymer ?
#
loop_
_entity_poly.entity_id
_entity_poly.type
_entity_poly.pdbx_seq_one_letter_code
_entity_poly.pdbx_strand_id
1 'polypeptide(L)'
;MTPYSTEQPSFPQQYQQYQQLQQPSLVNDSLFLQSLSSFVPNTHFTSQEYIQQSAQYKQDALWQNIAADTTSGDWPNMAPLFLESLKPTFTAPGDAMPPGELYGTRTKYIHSVAATGKVVFRRYEGAPQYSGIFEGSNFGIIRMSTALKSSNSAAMVPALALKFLRDGVDSANMMAMISIAGQPGEWNYFANDFSNHIPWPGSSLPILALSKKFSQETDMIQAVGLSNMAQFDEAGNYISNPSFPWKLRFQPHQDVHNIIPDSQQANMGDGFAQQLSARVPSKPTWE
;
A
#
# COMPACT_ATOMS: atom_id res chain seq x y z
N MET A 1 32.42 10.40 17.88
CA MET A 1 31.39 9.46 18.37
C MET A 1 30.62 10.17 19.46
N THR A 2 29.51 10.79 19.10
CA THR A 2 28.55 11.38 20.05
C THR A 2 27.55 10.28 20.42
N PRO A 3 27.28 10.04 21.72
CA PRO A 3 26.35 8.98 22.13
C PRO A 3 24.91 9.36 21.77
N TYR A 4 24.15 8.39 21.26
CA TYR A 4 22.73 8.50 20.99
C TYR A 4 21.96 8.76 22.31
N SER A 5 21.11 9.80 22.28
CA SER A 5 20.13 10.08 23.33
C SER A 5 19.06 8.97 23.37
N THR A 6 18.75 8.48 24.57
CA THR A 6 17.75 7.44 24.84
C THR A 6 16.38 8.00 25.24
N GLU A 7 15.97 9.14 24.68
CA GLU A 7 14.60 9.62 24.90
C GLU A 7 13.62 8.88 23.99
N GLN A 8 12.85 7.97 24.59
CA GLN A 8 11.67 7.37 23.98
C GLN A 8 10.66 8.48 23.66
N PRO A 9 10.14 8.59 22.42
CA PRO A 9 9.08 9.53 22.12
C PRO A 9 7.81 9.13 22.91
N SER A 10 7.29 10.06 23.70
CA SER A 10 6.01 9.89 24.38
C SER A 10 4.87 9.90 23.35
N PHE A 11 4.06 8.85 23.35
CA PHE A 11 2.86 8.77 22.50
C PHE A 11 1.71 9.62 23.07
N PRO A 12 0.84 10.22 22.22
CA PRO A 12 -0.28 11.02 22.67
C PRO A 12 -1.29 10.20 23.50
N GLN A 13 -1.78 10.77 24.60
CA GLN A 13 -2.72 10.16 25.56
C GLN A 13 -4.05 9.66 24.96
N GLN A 14 -4.37 9.99 23.70
CA GLN A 14 -5.65 9.63 23.08
C GLN A 14 -5.87 8.11 22.95
N TYR A 15 -4.81 7.30 22.86
CA TYR A 15 -4.92 5.86 22.58
C TYR A 15 -5.29 4.97 23.78
N GLN A 16 -5.28 5.48 25.01
CA GLN A 16 -5.58 4.65 26.20
C GLN A 16 -7.06 4.58 26.58
N GLN A 17 -7.95 5.30 25.88
CA GLN A 17 -9.37 5.39 26.25
C GLN A 17 -10.31 4.43 25.48
N TYR A 18 -9.80 3.63 24.53
CA TYR A 18 -10.61 2.98 23.48
C TYR A 18 -11.17 1.58 23.78
N GLN A 19 -11.20 1.12 25.04
CA GLN A 19 -11.62 -0.26 25.36
C GLN A 19 -13.13 -0.49 25.58
N GLN A 20 -13.99 0.47 25.30
CA GLN A 20 -15.44 0.22 25.37
C GLN A 20 -16.13 1.00 24.27
N LEU A 21 -16.75 0.31 23.30
CA LEU A 21 -18.04 0.67 22.71
C LEU A 21 -18.53 -0.45 21.77
N GLN A 22 -19.82 -0.74 21.88
CA GLN A 22 -20.56 -1.75 21.11
C GLN A 22 -20.92 -1.26 19.70
N GLN A 23 -21.35 -2.21 18.86
CA GLN A 23 -21.59 -2.12 17.42
C GLN A 23 -22.22 -0.82 16.89
N PRO A 24 -21.75 -0.27 15.75
CA PRO A 24 -22.35 0.92 15.17
C PRO A 24 -23.46 0.58 14.15
N SER A 25 -24.49 1.41 14.22
CA SER A 25 -25.63 1.52 13.32
C SER A 25 -25.25 1.88 11.88
N LEU A 26 -26.05 1.38 10.93
CA LEU A 26 -26.01 1.64 9.49
C LEU A 26 -25.79 3.14 9.16
N VAL A 27 -24.71 3.43 8.42
CA VAL A 27 -24.39 4.77 7.92
C VAL A 27 -25.28 5.08 6.69
N ASN A 28 -25.81 6.30 6.62
CA ASN A 28 -26.59 6.81 5.48
C ASN A 28 -25.77 6.78 4.17
N ASP A 29 -26.23 6.01 3.18
CA ASP A 29 -25.62 5.81 1.84
C ASP A 29 -25.29 7.09 1.04
N SER A 30 -25.86 8.24 1.42
CA SER A 30 -25.72 9.51 0.70
C SER A 30 -24.32 10.14 0.76
N LEU A 31 -23.54 9.92 1.84
CA LEU A 31 -22.19 10.50 1.95
C LEU A 31 -21.15 9.68 1.18
N PHE A 32 -21.40 8.38 1.03
CA PHE A 32 -20.54 7.44 0.31
C PHE A 32 -20.54 7.69 -1.21
N LEU A 33 -21.70 8.03 -1.78
CA LEU A 33 -21.84 8.22 -3.23
C LEU A 33 -21.26 9.56 -3.74
N GLN A 34 -21.10 10.58 -2.90
CA GLN A 34 -20.56 11.89 -3.32
C GLN A 34 -19.04 11.86 -3.61
N SER A 35 -18.30 10.87 -3.09
CA SER A 35 -16.85 10.76 -3.31
C SER A 35 -16.45 10.11 -4.63
N LEU A 36 -17.40 9.61 -5.42
CA LEU A 36 -17.12 8.83 -6.63
C LEU A 36 -16.97 9.70 -7.90
N SER A 37 -17.23 11.01 -7.84
CA SER A 37 -17.29 11.84 -9.04
C SER A 37 -16.73 13.27 -8.90
N SER A 38 -15.89 13.57 -7.91
CA SER A 38 -15.44 14.95 -7.72
C SER A 38 -14.01 15.06 -7.17
N PHE A 39 -13.36 16.21 -7.45
CA PHE A 39 -12.11 16.69 -6.84
C PHE A 39 -12.24 16.91 -5.31
N VAL A 40 -13.20 16.28 -4.66
CA VAL A 40 -13.46 16.41 -3.23
C VAL A 40 -12.74 15.27 -2.50
N PRO A 41 -11.85 15.58 -1.54
CA PRO A 41 -11.23 14.57 -0.70
C PRO A 41 -12.25 13.69 -0.01
N ASN A 42 -12.02 12.38 -0.02
CA ASN A 42 -12.84 11.45 0.76
C ASN A 42 -12.44 11.57 2.24
N THR A 43 -13.27 12.27 3.01
CA THR A 43 -13.06 12.47 4.45
C THR A 43 -13.59 11.31 5.29
N HIS A 44 -14.47 10.48 4.74
CA HIS A 44 -15.05 9.33 5.43
C HIS A 44 -13.96 8.35 5.88
N PHE A 45 -13.06 7.95 4.98
CA PHE A 45 -11.98 6.99 5.28
C PHE A 45 -10.86 7.56 6.18
N THR A 46 -11.02 8.79 6.66
CA THR A 46 -10.14 9.43 7.65
C THR A 46 -10.88 9.84 8.93
N SER A 47 -12.20 9.59 9.00
CA SER A 47 -13.03 10.03 10.11
C SER A 47 -12.89 9.10 11.32
N GLN A 48 -13.10 9.64 12.53
CA GLN A 48 -13.04 8.82 13.74
C GLN A 48 -14.11 7.72 13.75
N GLU A 49 -15.30 8.02 13.22
CA GLU A 49 -16.41 7.08 13.09
C GLU A 49 -16.06 5.90 12.20
N TYR A 50 -15.24 6.11 11.16
CA TYR A 50 -14.70 5.05 10.31
C TYR A 50 -13.58 4.29 10.99
N ILE A 51 -12.62 4.99 11.62
CA ILE A 51 -11.47 4.33 12.28
C ILE A 51 -11.92 3.35 13.37
N GLN A 52 -12.95 3.71 14.14
CA GLN A 52 -13.51 2.91 15.22
C GLN A 52 -14.24 1.64 14.76
N GLN A 53 -14.42 1.44 13.46
CA GLN A 53 -15.12 0.29 12.91
C GLN A 53 -14.27 -0.99 12.95
N SER A 54 -14.96 -2.12 12.74
CA SER A 54 -14.29 -3.40 12.53
C SER A 54 -13.46 -3.41 11.23
N ALA A 55 -12.41 -4.23 11.20
CA ALA A 55 -11.57 -4.49 10.06
C ALA A 55 -12.41 -4.97 8.85
N GLN A 56 -13.41 -5.81 9.10
CA GLN A 56 -14.35 -6.27 8.08
C GLN A 56 -15.12 -5.10 7.46
N TYR A 57 -15.78 -4.27 8.29
CA TYR A 57 -16.52 -3.11 7.80
C TYR A 57 -15.62 -2.18 6.98
N LYS A 58 -14.41 -1.90 7.48
CA LYS A 58 -13.45 -1.06 6.79
C LYS A 58 -13.04 -1.62 5.42
N GLN A 59 -12.78 -2.93 5.34
CA GLN A 59 -12.46 -3.58 4.06
C GLN A 59 -13.66 -3.49 3.11
N ASP A 60 -14.87 -3.77 3.57
CA ASP A 60 -16.08 -3.75 2.74
C ASP A 60 -16.37 -2.35 2.21
N ALA A 61 -16.31 -1.32 3.06
CA ALA A 61 -16.52 0.08 2.68
C ALA A 61 -15.45 0.58 1.69
N LEU A 62 -14.16 0.31 1.96
CA LEU A 62 -13.08 0.64 1.03
C LEU A 62 -13.24 -0.10 -0.29
N TRP A 63 -13.53 -1.39 -0.24
CA TRP A 63 -13.68 -2.21 -1.44
C TRP A 63 -14.86 -1.76 -2.29
N GLN A 64 -15.98 -1.40 -1.68
CA GLN A 64 -17.11 -0.82 -2.39
C GLN A 64 -16.72 0.47 -3.12
N ASN A 65 -15.89 1.32 -2.51
CA ASN A 65 -15.43 2.57 -3.15
C ASN A 65 -14.42 2.29 -4.27
N ILE A 66 -13.52 1.32 -4.08
CA ILE A 66 -12.54 0.90 -5.09
C ILE A 66 -13.24 0.25 -6.30
N ALA A 67 -14.23 -0.61 -6.05
CA ALA A 67 -14.92 -1.38 -7.10
C ALA A 67 -16.00 -0.57 -7.83
N ALA A 68 -16.34 0.63 -7.34
CA ALA A 68 -17.34 1.50 -7.97
C ALA A 68 -16.85 2.11 -9.29
N ASP A 69 -15.54 2.28 -9.47
CA ASP A 69 -14.92 2.74 -10.71
C ASP A 69 -13.81 1.77 -11.13
N THR A 70 -14.06 1.05 -12.23
CA THR A 70 -13.11 0.09 -12.80
C THR A 70 -12.35 0.66 -14.00
N THR A 71 -12.47 1.96 -14.27
CA THR A 71 -11.70 2.59 -15.34
C THR A 71 -10.22 2.68 -14.97
N SER A 72 -9.35 2.55 -15.96
CA SER A 72 -7.91 2.73 -15.73
C SER A 72 -7.63 4.20 -15.44
N GLY A 73 -6.75 4.47 -14.48
CA GLY A 73 -6.26 5.82 -14.23
C GLY A 73 -5.36 6.34 -15.35
N ASP A 74 -5.07 7.64 -15.29
CA ASP A 74 -4.16 8.30 -16.22
C ASP A 74 -2.67 8.12 -15.83
N TRP A 75 -1.78 8.46 -16.76
CA TRP A 75 -0.34 8.57 -16.55
C TRP A 75 0.08 10.04 -16.44
N PRO A 76 -0.03 10.67 -15.26
CA PRO A 76 0.26 12.09 -15.11
C PRO A 76 1.75 12.38 -15.29
N ASN A 77 2.05 13.63 -15.66
CA ASN A 77 3.43 14.13 -15.68
C ASN A 77 3.98 14.17 -14.24
N MET A 78 5.21 13.68 -14.03
CA MET A 78 5.83 13.65 -12.69
C MET A 78 6.35 15.00 -12.19
N ALA A 79 6.50 16.03 -13.04
CA ALA A 79 7.12 17.30 -12.64
C ALA A 79 6.48 17.93 -11.39
N PRO A 80 5.14 17.95 -11.21
CA PRO A 80 4.53 18.52 -10.01
C PRO A 80 4.83 17.75 -8.73
N LEU A 81 5.24 16.48 -8.79
CA LEU A 81 5.71 15.71 -7.61
C LEU A 81 6.85 16.44 -6.89
N PHE A 82 7.71 17.12 -7.64
CA PHE A 82 8.86 17.84 -7.08
C PHE A 82 8.47 19.18 -6.42
N LEU A 83 7.25 19.67 -6.68
CA LEU A 83 6.73 20.93 -6.17
C LEU A 83 5.87 20.76 -4.91
N GLU A 84 5.29 19.58 -4.69
CA GLU A 84 4.40 19.31 -3.55
C GLU A 84 5.16 18.67 -2.36
N SER A 85 4.74 18.96 -1.13
CA SER A 85 5.27 18.28 0.07
C SER A 85 4.96 16.78 0.03
N LEU A 86 5.88 15.90 0.46
CA LEU A 86 5.59 14.46 0.56
C LEU A 86 5.00 14.09 1.92
N LYS A 87 5.26 14.88 2.96
CA LYS A 87 4.82 14.67 4.34
C LYS A 87 3.39 14.16 4.49
N PRO A 88 2.36 14.70 3.80
CA PRO A 88 0.99 14.20 3.95
C PRO A 88 0.83 12.72 3.58
N THR A 89 1.68 12.19 2.68
CA THR A 89 1.68 10.76 2.30
C THR A 89 2.30 9.88 3.38
N PHE A 90 3.17 10.43 4.23
CA PHE A 90 3.88 9.70 5.28
C PHE A 90 3.17 9.76 6.63
N THR A 91 2.45 10.86 6.92
CA THR A 91 1.95 11.13 8.27
C THR A 91 0.44 11.14 8.40
N ALA A 92 -0.32 11.11 7.29
CA ALA A 92 -1.77 11.14 7.37
C ALA A 92 -2.33 9.80 7.91
N PRO A 93 -3.20 9.83 8.93
CA PRO A 93 -3.92 8.64 9.37
C PRO A 93 -5.05 8.28 8.41
N GLY A 94 -5.61 7.09 8.61
CA GLY A 94 -6.73 6.59 7.83
C GLY A 94 -6.37 5.95 6.50
N ASP A 95 -7.41 5.72 5.70
CA ASP A 95 -7.37 4.88 4.52
C ASP A 95 -7.63 5.62 3.20
N ALA A 96 -7.75 6.95 3.26
CA ALA A 96 -7.74 7.84 2.10
C ALA A 96 -6.61 8.86 2.19
N MET A 97 -6.15 9.32 1.02
CA MET A 97 -5.19 10.43 0.98
C MET A 97 -5.84 11.71 1.51
N PRO A 98 -5.10 12.53 2.26
CA PRO A 98 -5.58 13.84 2.67
C PRO A 98 -5.82 14.76 1.46
N PRO A 99 -6.53 15.89 1.65
CA PRO A 99 -6.65 16.94 0.64
C PRO A 99 -5.28 17.36 0.06
N GLY A 100 -5.27 17.70 -1.23
CA GLY A 100 -4.09 18.24 -1.90
C GLY A 100 -3.77 19.67 -1.43
N GLU A 101 -2.49 20.04 -1.45
CA GLU A 101 -2.03 21.37 -0.98
C GLU A 101 -2.46 22.51 -1.90
N LEU A 102 -2.62 22.22 -3.20
CA LEU A 102 -3.00 23.22 -4.21
C LEU A 102 -4.50 23.19 -4.51
N TYR A 103 -5.07 22.00 -4.76
CA TYR A 103 -6.48 21.84 -5.12
C TYR A 103 -6.99 20.47 -4.68
N GLY A 104 -8.23 20.45 -4.17
CA GLY A 104 -9.06 19.25 -4.06
C GLY A 104 -8.33 18.03 -3.49
N THR A 105 -8.29 16.95 -4.27
CA THR A 105 -7.57 15.71 -3.97
C THR A 105 -6.11 15.76 -4.38
N ARG A 106 -5.23 15.14 -3.60
CA ARG A 106 -3.83 14.95 -3.99
C ARG A 106 -3.70 14.00 -5.18
N THR A 107 -2.94 14.41 -6.19
CA THR A 107 -2.69 13.59 -7.40
C THR A 107 -1.62 12.54 -7.12
N LYS A 108 -1.84 11.30 -7.58
CA LYS A 108 -0.84 10.22 -7.54
C LYS A 108 0.02 10.28 -8.81
N TYR A 109 1.21 10.89 -8.71
CA TYR A 109 2.10 11.11 -9.86
C TYR A 109 2.90 9.89 -10.33
N ILE A 110 3.13 8.94 -9.43
CA ILE A 110 3.80 7.67 -9.70
C ILE A 110 2.91 6.54 -9.18
N HIS A 111 3.01 5.37 -9.80
CA HIS A 111 2.13 4.25 -9.51
C HIS A 111 0.65 4.59 -9.71
N SER A 112 0.29 5.45 -10.67
CA SER A 112 -1.09 5.92 -10.88
C SER A 112 -2.02 4.80 -11.35
N VAL A 113 -1.56 3.93 -12.25
CA VAL A 113 -2.30 2.77 -12.75
C VAL A 113 -1.98 1.52 -11.94
N ALA A 114 -3.00 0.73 -11.61
CA ALA A 114 -2.88 -0.49 -10.83
C ALA A 114 -4.05 -1.45 -11.03
N ALA A 115 -3.82 -2.72 -10.73
CA ALA A 115 -4.86 -3.69 -10.40
C ALA A 115 -5.00 -3.79 -8.86
N THR A 116 -6.21 -4.06 -8.36
CA THR A 116 -6.48 -4.20 -6.94
C THR A 116 -7.18 -5.52 -6.63
N GLY A 117 -7.07 -5.98 -5.39
CA GLY A 117 -7.75 -7.19 -4.93
C GLY A 117 -7.85 -7.26 -3.41
N LYS A 118 -8.73 -8.13 -2.91
CA LYS A 118 -8.78 -8.51 -1.50
C LYS A 118 -7.79 -9.64 -1.23
N VAL A 119 -7.13 -9.58 -0.09
CA VAL A 119 -6.11 -10.56 0.31
C VAL A 119 -6.25 -10.95 1.76
N VAL A 120 -5.71 -12.12 2.09
CA VAL A 120 -5.55 -12.62 3.45
C VAL A 120 -4.06 -12.82 3.73
N PHE A 121 -3.62 -12.52 4.94
CA PHE A 121 -2.32 -12.93 5.45
C PHE A 121 -2.49 -14.23 6.24
N ARG A 122 -1.82 -15.29 5.79
CA ARG A 122 -1.78 -16.58 6.48
C ARG A 122 -0.36 -16.86 6.91
N ARG A 123 -0.16 -17.00 8.22
CA ARG A 123 1.10 -17.47 8.76
C ARG A 123 1.19 -18.99 8.54
N TYR A 124 2.27 -19.46 7.95
CA TYR A 124 2.52 -20.89 7.78
C TYR A 124 3.03 -21.52 9.09
N GLU A 125 2.82 -22.83 9.24
CA GLU A 125 3.25 -23.58 10.43
C GLU A 125 4.79 -23.61 10.55
N GLY A 126 5.32 -23.32 11.74
CA GLY A 126 6.77 -23.26 11.97
C GLY A 126 7.44 -21.93 11.61
N ALA A 127 6.70 -20.95 11.07
CA ALA A 127 7.21 -19.59 10.88
C ALA A 127 7.65 -18.95 12.22
N PRO A 128 8.61 -18.01 12.23
CA PRO A 128 8.92 -17.22 13.43
C PRO A 128 7.66 -16.59 14.05
N GLN A 129 7.66 -16.46 15.38
CA GLN A 129 6.59 -15.80 16.12
C GLN A 129 6.80 -14.28 16.08
N TYR A 130 6.26 -13.67 15.02
CA TYR A 130 6.06 -12.23 14.94
C TYR A 130 4.66 -11.87 15.44
N SER A 131 4.46 -10.64 15.87
CA SER A 131 3.23 -10.15 16.49
C SER A 131 2.39 -9.31 15.52
N GLY A 132 1.16 -9.00 15.90
CA GLY A 132 0.27 -8.11 15.16
C GLY A 132 -0.26 -8.77 13.89
N ILE A 133 -0.27 -8.04 12.77
CA ILE A 133 -0.71 -8.57 11.47
C ILE A 133 0.07 -9.83 11.05
N PHE A 134 1.31 -9.98 11.50
CA PHE A 134 2.14 -11.14 11.18
C PHE A 134 1.65 -12.46 11.82
N GLU A 135 0.73 -12.39 12.78
CA GLU A 135 0.07 -13.56 13.36
C GLU A 135 -0.98 -14.13 12.40
N GLY A 136 -1.54 -13.28 11.53
CA GLY A 136 -2.61 -13.61 10.60
C GLY A 136 -3.58 -12.44 10.45
N SER A 137 -4.13 -12.26 9.24
CA SER A 137 -5.17 -11.28 8.97
C SER A 137 -6.07 -11.74 7.83
N ASN A 138 -7.37 -11.56 7.96
CA ASN A 138 -8.41 -11.86 6.99
C ASN A 138 -8.80 -10.66 6.13
N PHE A 139 -8.55 -9.44 6.62
CA PHE A 139 -9.07 -8.23 5.99
C PHE A 139 -7.94 -7.40 5.40
N GLY A 140 -7.44 -7.81 4.23
CA GLY A 140 -6.42 -7.08 3.48
C GLY A 140 -6.89 -6.59 2.11
N ILE A 141 -6.24 -5.53 1.62
CA ILE A 141 -6.33 -5.05 0.24
C ILE A 141 -4.91 -4.99 -0.33
N ILE A 142 -4.73 -5.53 -1.53
CA ILE A 142 -3.51 -5.41 -2.33
C ILE A 142 -3.75 -4.44 -3.48
N ARG A 143 -2.74 -3.63 -3.80
CA ARG A 143 -2.66 -2.79 -4.99
C ARG A 143 -1.37 -3.07 -5.74
N MET A 144 -1.47 -3.66 -6.92
CA MET A 144 -0.36 -4.01 -7.80
C MET A 144 -0.25 -2.99 -8.94
N SER A 145 0.86 -2.27 -9.00
CA SER A 145 1.09 -1.13 -9.90
C SER A 145 2.43 -1.22 -10.62
N THR A 146 2.64 -0.38 -11.63
CA THR A 146 3.97 -0.01 -12.13
C THR A 146 4.20 1.48 -11.90
N ALA A 147 5.42 1.88 -11.54
CA ALA A 147 5.72 3.26 -11.14
C ALA A 147 5.41 4.28 -12.24
N LEU A 148 5.74 3.94 -13.48
CA LEU A 148 5.55 4.75 -14.68
C LEU A 148 5.08 3.90 -15.85
N LYS A 149 4.57 4.58 -16.87
CA LYS A 149 4.13 3.95 -18.13
C LYS A 149 5.32 3.25 -18.79
N SER A 150 5.25 1.93 -18.86
CA SER A 150 6.26 1.12 -19.55
C SER A 150 6.13 1.25 -21.06
N SER A 151 7.26 1.15 -21.78
CA SER A 151 7.33 1.31 -23.24
C SER A 151 8.58 0.64 -23.81
N ASN A 152 8.78 0.69 -25.14
CA ASN A 152 10.00 0.15 -25.77
C ASN A 152 11.30 0.76 -25.20
N SER A 153 11.24 1.97 -24.64
CA SER A 153 12.37 2.68 -24.09
C SER A 153 12.34 2.80 -22.56
N ALA A 154 11.34 2.20 -21.89
CA ALA A 154 11.14 2.30 -20.45
C ALA A 154 10.70 0.95 -19.87
N ALA A 155 11.55 0.39 -19.00
CA ALA A 155 11.26 -0.86 -18.30
C ALA A 155 10.01 -0.75 -17.43
N MET A 156 9.33 -1.87 -17.20
CA MET A 156 8.31 -1.95 -16.16
C MET A 156 8.95 -1.80 -14.78
N VAL A 157 8.30 -1.05 -13.88
CA VAL A 157 8.77 -0.80 -12.51
C VAL A 157 7.71 -1.28 -11.52
N PRO A 158 7.54 -2.60 -11.36
CA PRO A 158 6.42 -3.15 -10.64
C PRO A 158 6.58 -2.95 -9.12
N ALA A 159 5.45 -2.70 -8.47
CA ALA A 159 5.33 -2.57 -7.02
C ALA A 159 3.96 -3.04 -6.52
N LEU A 160 3.96 -3.72 -5.38
CA LEU A 160 2.75 -4.03 -4.64
C LEU A 160 2.67 -3.17 -3.37
N ALA A 161 1.47 -2.75 -3.01
CA ALA A 161 1.16 -2.17 -1.72
C ALA A 161 0.12 -3.05 -1.03
N LEU A 162 0.30 -3.25 0.27
CA LEU A 162 -0.60 -4.02 1.13
C LEU A 162 -1.15 -3.10 2.22
N LYS A 163 -2.44 -3.23 2.46
CA LYS A 163 -3.18 -2.58 3.53
C LYS A 163 -3.95 -3.67 4.28
N PHE A 164 -3.64 -3.87 5.55
CA PHE A 164 -4.39 -4.77 6.43
C PHE A 164 -5.21 -3.96 7.42
N LEU A 165 -6.52 -4.18 7.41
CA LEU A 165 -7.47 -3.47 8.24
C LEU A 165 -7.47 -4.09 9.64
N ARG A 166 -7.66 -3.26 10.65
CA ARG A 166 -7.66 -3.65 12.07
C ARG A 166 -8.88 -3.08 12.76
N ASP A 167 -9.46 -3.76 13.75
CA ASP A 167 -10.59 -3.20 14.51
C ASP A 167 -10.15 -1.94 15.26
N GLY A 168 -10.98 -0.90 15.29
CA GLY A 168 -10.83 0.24 16.22
C GLY A 168 -9.64 1.18 16.01
N VAL A 169 -8.69 0.84 15.13
CA VAL A 169 -7.43 1.58 14.90
C VAL A 169 -7.11 1.71 13.41
N ASP A 170 -6.15 2.57 13.07
CA ASP A 170 -5.68 2.72 11.68
C ASP A 170 -5.23 1.39 11.06
N SER A 171 -5.33 1.28 9.73
CA SER A 171 -4.80 0.11 9.01
C SER A 171 -3.28 0.02 9.11
N ALA A 172 -2.75 -1.19 8.94
CA ALA A 172 -1.33 -1.45 8.80
C ALA A 172 -0.96 -1.48 7.31
N ASN A 173 -0.05 -0.60 6.90
CA ASN A 173 0.27 -0.39 5.47
C ASN A 173 1.74 -0.66 5.18
N MET A 174 2.02 -1.23 4.02
CA MET A 174 3.39 -1.39 3.53
C MET A 174 3.43 -1.41 2.01
N MET A 175 4.61 -1.19 1.43
CA MET A 175 4.85 -1.41 0.00
C MET A 175 6.14 -2.18 -0.23
N ALA A 176 6.15 -2.95 -1.31
CA ALA A 176 7.31 -3.69 -1.80
C ALA A 176 7.48 -3.49 -3.29
N MET A 177 8.74 -3.48 -3.73
CA MET A 177 9.12 -3.37 -5.14
C MET A 177 10.26 -4.34 -5.44
N ILE A 178 10.55 -4.55 -6.72
CA ILE A 178 11.79 -5.22 -7.15
C ILE A 178 12.95 -4.22 -7.08
N SER A 179 12.79 -3.09 -7.76
CA SER A 179 13.80 -2.03 -7.88
C SER A 179 13.15 -0.76 -8.43
N ILE A 180 13.65 0.42 -8.07
CA ILE A 180 13.24 1.70 -8.71
C ILE A 180 13.74 1.76 -10.16
N ALA A 181 14.84 1.07 -10.48
CA ALA A 181 15.32 0.96 -11.86
C ALA A 181 14.43 0.06 -12.75
N GLY A 182 13.45 -0.62 -12.16
CA GLY A 182 12.58 -1.57 -12.84
C GLY A 182 13.24 -2.90 -13.17
N GLN A 183 12.65 -3.61 -14.13
CA GLN A 183 13.09 -4.92 -14.61
C GLN A 183 13.34 -4.89 -16.14
N PRO A 184 14.51 -4.44 -16.61
CA PRO A 184 14.79 -4.28 -18.03
C PRO A 184 14.68 -5.59 -18.81
N GLY A 185 13.92 -5.58 -19.91
CA GLY A 185 13.72 -6.75 -20.76
C GLY A 185 12.73 -7.79 -20.20
N GLU A 186 12.22 -7.58 -18.98
CA GLU A 186 11.31 -8.49 -18.31
C GLU A 186 9.93 -7.81 -18.17
N TRP A 187 8.91 -8.47 -18.70
CA TRP A 187 7.56 -7.91 -18.84
C TRP A 187 6.52 -8.66 -18.03
N ASN A 188 6.88 -9.81 -17.47
CA ASN A 188 6.06 -10.54 -16.54
C ASN A 188 6.13 -9.88 -15.15
N TYR A 189 4.95 -9.48 -14.65
CA TYR A 189 4.81 -8.84 -13.34
C TYR A 189 5.25 -9.75 -12.19
N PHE A 190 5.13 -11.07 -12.38
CA PHE A 190 5.43 -12.10 -11.40
C PHE A 190 6.78 -12.79 -11.62
N ALA A 191 7.67 -12.22 -12.44
CA ALA A 191 8.96 -12.83 -12.75
C ALA A 191 9.96 -12.82 -11.57
N ASN A 192 9.85 -11.83 -10.67
CA ASN A 192 10.83 -11.61 -9.62
C ASN A 192 10.17 -11.36 -8.26
N ASP A 193 10.95 -11.58 -7.21
CA ASP A 193 10.54 -11.31 -5.83
C ASP A 193 10.43 -9.81 -5.56
N PHE A 194 9.37 -9.40 -4.86
CA PHE A 194 9.24 -8.05 -4.33
C PHE A 194 9.81 -8.01 -2.91
N SER A 195 10.32 -6.85 -2.50
CA SER A 195 10.84 -6.64 -1.16
C SER A 195 10.50 -5.25 -0.64
N ASN A 196 10.22 -5.14 0.66
CA ASN A 196 10.07 -3.84 1.32
C ASN A 196 11.42 -3.12 1.47
N HIS A 197 12.54 -3.84 1.31
CA HIS A 197 13.90 -3.30 1.23
C HIS A 197 14.47 -3.58 -0.17
N ILE A 198 14.68 -2.53 -0.94
CA ILE A 198 15.09 -2.64 -2.35
C ILE A 198 16.58 -2.33 -2.54
N PRO A 199 17.23 -2.82 -3.61
CA PRO A 199 18.62 -2.48 -3.91
C PRO A 199 18.79 -1.00 -4.25
N TRP A 200 20.05 -0.55 -4.18
CA TRP A 200 20.42 0.80 -4.59
C TRP A 200 20.00 1.05 -6.05
N PRO A 201 19.27 2.13 -6.34
CA PRO A 201 18.67 2.35 -7.65
C PRO A 201 19.66 2.86 -8.73
N GLY A 202 20.94 3.00 -8.39
CA GLY A 202 21.98 3.53 -9.28
C GLY A 202 22.16 5.04 -9.14
N SER A 203 22.86 5.65 -10.11
CA SER A 203 23.32 7.05 -10.01
C SER A 203 22.97 7.90 -11.24
N SER A 204 21.93 7.52 -12.00
CA SER A 204 21.45 8.37 -13.09
C SER A 204 20.82 9.65 -12.54
N LEU A 205 20.88 10.75 -13.31
CA LEU A 205 20.35 12.04 -12.86
C LEU A 205 18.87 11.99 -12.43
N PRO A 206 17.96 11.32 -13.16
CA PRO A 206 16.56 11.20 -12.71
C PRO A 206 16.41 10.44 -11.39
N ILE A 207 17.20 9.37 -11.20
CA ILE A 207 17.19 8.58 -9.96
C ILE A 207 17.72 9.40 -8.78
N LEU A 208 18.78 10.17 -8.98
CA LEU A 208 19.34 11.04 -7.94
C LEU A 208 18.37 12.17 -7.56
N ALA A 209 17.69 12.78 -8.53
CA ALA A 209 16.68 13.79 -8.27
C ALA A 209 15.50 13.23 -7.46
N LEU A 210 14.99 12.04 -7.84
CA LEU A 210 13.92 11.37 -7.11
C LEU A 210 14.36 10.95 -5.69
N SER A 211 15.57 10.41 -5.56
CA SER A 211 16.15 10.01 -4.28
C SER A 211 16.26 11.21 -3.33
N LYS A 212 16.73 12.36 -3.83
CA LYS A 212 16.79 13.62 -3.06
C LYS A 212 15.40 14.13 -2.67
N LYS A 213 14.38 13.90 -3.51
CA LYS A 213 13.00 14.25 -3.18
C LYS A 213 12.46 13.37 -2.05
N PHE A 214 12.66 12.06 -2.12
CA PHE A 214 12.24 11.13 -1.06
C PHE A 214 13.01 11.34 0.26
N SER A 215 14.28 11.75 0.18
CA SER A 215 15.08 12.03 1.38
C SER A 215 14.63 13.25 2.18
N GLN A 216 13.61 13.97 1.71
CA GLN A 216 12.99 15.06 2.49
C GLN A 216 12.14 14.52 3.66
N GLU A 217 11.68 13.26 3.59
CA GLU A 217 10.80 12.67 4.60
C GLU A 217 11.46 11.54 5.40
N THR A 218 12.50 10.90 4.85
CA THR A 218 13.17 9.77 5.50
C THR A 218 14.61 9.59 5.02
N ASP A 219 15.50 9.20 5.91
CA ASP A 219 16.87 8.80 5.55
C ASP A 219 16.90 7.40 4.90
N MET A 220 15.82 6.62 5.02
CA MET A 220 15.73 5.22 4.58
C MET A 220 14.90 5.08 3.30
N ILE A 221 15.24 5.83 2.25
CA ILE A 221 14.47 5.93 0.99
C ILE A 221 14.30 4.61 0.20
N GLN A 222 14.97 3.53 0.62
CA GLN A 222 14.90 2.20 0.00
C GLN A 222 14.25 1.15 0.91
N ALA A 223 13.76 1.54 2.09
CA ALA A 223 13.23 0.61 3.07
C ALA A 223 11.91 1.13 3.66
N VAL A 224 10.93 0.23 3.75
CA VAL A 224 9.69 0.47 4.49
C VAL A 224 9.75 -0.32 5.79
N GLY A 225 9.65 0.37 6.93
CA GLY A 225 9.63 -0.26 8.26
C GLY A 225 8.36 -1.07 8.49
N LEU A 226 8.48 -2.12 9.32
CA LEU A 226 7.42 -3.10 9.56
C LEU A 226 6.88 -3.07 11.01
N SER A 227 7.42 -2.20 11.85
CA SER A 227 7.05 -2.12 13.28
C SER A 227 5.57 -1.82 13.50
N ASN A 228 4.98 -0.90 12.71
CA ASN A 228 3.56 -0.58 12.83
C ASN A 228 2.65 -1.78 12.51
N MET A 229 3.06 -2.65 11.59
CA MET A 229 2.32 -3.89 11.26
C MET A 229 2.33 -4.89 12.42
N ALA A 230 3.30 -4.81 13.32
CA ALA A 230 3.41 -5.70 14.47
C ALA A 230 2.88 -5.12 15.77
N GLN A 231 2.52 -3.83 15.79
CA GLN A 231 2.13 -3.12 17.00
C GLN A 231 0.66 -3.34 17.38
N PHE A 232 -0.18 -3.73 16.42
CA PHE A 232 -1.56 -4.11 16.66
C PHE A 232 -1.92 -5.33 15.82
N ASP A 233 -2.69 -6.26 16.39
CA ASP A 233 -3.29 -7.39 15.66
C ASP A 233 -4.53 -6.96 14.85
N GLU A 234 -5.15 -7.91 14.13
CA GLU A 234 -6.37 -7.66 13.36
C GLU A 234 -7.54 -7.17 14.24
N ALA A 235 -7.61 -7.61 15.50
CA ALA A 235 -8.62 -7.20 16.46
C ALA A 235 -8.29 -5.85 17.15
N GLY A 236 -7.25 -5.15 16.71
CA GLY A 236 -6.86 -3.85 17.26
C GLY A 236 -6.21 -3.90 18.63
N ASN A 237 -5.80 -5.09 19.12
CA ASN A 237 -5.13 -5.21 20.40
C ASN A 237 -3.70 -4.68 20.30
N TYR A 238 -3.35 -3.76 21.20
CA TYR A 238 -2.01 -3.18 21.26
C TYR A 238 -0.98 -4.15 21.83
N ILE A 239 0.19 -4.22 21.19
CA ILE A 239 1.33 -5.03 21.61
C ILE A 239 2.46 -4.10 22.04
N SER A 240 2.78 -4.11 23.34
CA SER A 240 3.76 -3.19 23.93
C SER A 240 5.21 -3.46 23.52
N ASN A 241 5.56 -4.72 23.24
CA ASN A 241 6.88 -5.14 22.79
C ASN A 241 6.74 -5.92 21.46
N PRO A 242 6.50 -5.22 20.33
CA PRO A 242 6.21 -5.89 19.07
C PRO A 242 7.43 -6.64 18.52
N SER A 243 7.19 -7.84 18.00
CA SER A 243 8.17 -8.67 17.31
C SER A 243 7.86 -8.63 15.81
N PHE A 244 8.81 -8.21 14.98
CA PHE A 244 8.61 -8.07 13.53
C PHE A 244 9.86 -8.46 12.74
N PRO A 245 9.70 -8.92 11.48
CA PRO A 245 10.84 -9.21 10.63
C PRO A 245 11.58 -7.93 10.24
N TRP A 246 12.88 -8.05 10.01
CA TRP A 246 13.67 -6.96 9.44
C TRP A 246 13.25 -6.65 7.99
N LYS A 247 12.88 -7.67 7.22
CA LYS A 247 12.53 -7.58 5.80
C LYS A 247 11.52 -8.66 5.43
N LEU A 248 10.61 -8.34 4.52
CA LEU A 248 9.73 -9.27 3.83
C LEU A 248 10.20 -9.47 2.39
N ARG A 249 10.13 -10.72 1.93
CA ARG A 249 10.31 -11.10 0.53
C ARG A 249 9.00 -11.71 0.06
N PHE A 250 8.40 -11.12 -0.96
CA PHE A 250 7.18 -11.62 -1.58
C PHE A 250 7.56 -12.35 -2.85
N GLN A 251 7.61 -13.67 -2.75
CA GLN A 251 7.84 -14.56 -3.88
C GLN A 251 6.49 -14.89 -4.53
N PRO A 252 6.29 -14.59 -5.82
CA PRO A 252 5.08 -15.01 -6.53
C PRO A 252 4.93 -16.54 -6.48
N HIS A 253 3.68 -17.02 -6.40
CA HIS A 253 3.41 -18.45 -6.44
C HIS A 253 3.75 -19.01 -7.84
N GLN A 254 4.19 -20.26 -7.92
CA GLN A 254 4.57 -20.88 -9.19
C GLN A 254 3.44 -20.85 -10.24
N ASP A 255 2.17 -20.90 -9.78
CA ASP A 255 1.00 -20.89 -10.65
C ASP A 255 0.84 -19.59 -11.44
N VAL A 256 1.42 -18.48 -10.97
CA VAL A 256 1.31 -17.17 -11.64
C VAL A 256 2.53 -16.83 -12.49
N HIS A 257 3.58 -17.64 -12.47
CA HIS A 257 4.78 -17.36 -13.26
C HIS A 257 4.52 -17.40 -14.77
N ASN A 258 3.53 -18.18 -15.23
CA ASN A 258 3.26 -18.36 -16.66
C ASN A 258 1.92 -17.75 -17.11
N ILE A 259 1.19 -17.04 -16.23
CA ILE A 259 -0.13 -16.49 -16.58
C ILE A 259 -0.03 -15.15 -17.31
N ILE A 260 1.09 -14.44 -17.22
CA ILE A 260 1.35 -13.24 -18.01
C ILE A 260 2.19 -13.67 -19.21
N PRO A 261 1.69 -13.53 -20.45
CA PRO A 261 2.49 -13.81 -21.63
C PRO A 261 3.75 -12.95 -21.61
N ASP A 262 4.91 -13.53 -21.93
CA ASP A 262 6.17 -12.80 -22.05
C ASP A 262 6.26 -11.96 -23.35
N SER A 263 5.11 -11.54 -23.90
CA SER A 263 5.10 -10.64 -25.05
C SER A 263 5.16 -9.20 -24.57
N GLN A 264 6.33 -8.59 -24.75
CA GLN A 264 6.61 -7.19 -24.43
C GLN A 264 5.45 -6.24 -24.77
N GLN A 265 4.88 -6.35 -25.97
CA GLN A 265 3.80 -5.45 -26.42
C GLN A 265 2.50 -5.59 -25.60
N ALA A 266 2.16 -6.80 -25.14
CA ALA A 266 0.95 -7.03 -24.35
C ALA A 266 1.05 -6.48 -22.93
N ASN A 267 2.26 -6.18 -22.46
CA ASN A 267 2.58 -5.76 -21.09
C ASN A 267 2.98 -4.28 -20.99
N MET A 268 2.96 -3.54 -22.10
CA MET A 268 3.25 -2.11 -22.11
C MET A 268 2.08 -1.26 -21.61
N GLY A 269 2.39 -0.10 -21.03
CA GLY A 269 1.41 0.84 -20.52
C GLY A 269 0.47 0.18 -19.50
N ASP A 270 -0.81 0.07 -19.86
CA ASP A 270 -1.85 -0.52 -18.99
C ASP A 270 -1.98 -2.04 -19.17
N GLY A 271 -1.21 -2.63 -20.08
CA GLY A 271 -1.30 -4.05 -20.44
C GLY A 271 -1.15 -4.98 -19.23
N PHE A 272 -0.22 -4.68 -18.31
CA PHE A 272 -0.07 -5.46 -17.08
C PHE A 272 -1.36 -5.42 -16.22
N ALA A 273 -1.98 -4.26 -16.06
CA ALA A 273 -3.17 -4.09 -15.21
C ALA A 273 -4.38 -4.82 -15.81
N GLN A 274 -4.54 -4.75 -17.13
CA GLN A 274 -5.58 -5.51 -17.84
C GLN A 274 -5.41 -7.02 -17.65
N GLN A 275 -4.18 -7.52 -17.71
CA GLN A 275 -3.90 -8.95 -17.54
C GLN A 275 -4.11 -9.43 -16.12
N LEU A 276 -3.69 -8.66 -15.12
CA LEU A 276 -3.94 -8.95 -13.71
C LEU A 276 -5.44 -9.02 -13.41
N SER A 277 -6.22 -8.09 -13.96
CA SER A 277 -7.67 -8.04 -13.78
C SER A 277 -8.42 -9.14 -14.54
N ALA A 278 -7.91 -9.60 -15.69
CA ALA A 278 -8.54 -10.62 -16.51
C ALA A 278 -8.27 -12.07 -16.07
N ARG A 279 -7.27 -12.30 -15.19
CA ARG A 279 -6.73 -13.65 -14.91
C ARG A 279 -6.75 -14.01 -13.43
N VAL A 280 -7.83 -13.68 -12.70
CA VAL A 280 -8.06 -14.22 -11.35
C VAL A 280 -8.37 -15.71 -11.49
N PRO A 281 -7.54 -16.63 -10.95
CA PRO A 281 -7.84 -18.06 -10.97
C PRO A 281 -9.19 -18.32 -10.31
N SER A 282 -9.98 -19.24 -10.87
CA SER A 282 -11.21 -19.70 -10.25
C SER A 282 -10.87 -20.45 -8.95
N LYS A 283 -10.99 -19.75 -7.82
CA LYS A 283 -10.72 -20.20 -6.45
C LYS A 283 -9.24 -20.57 -6.19
N PRO A 284 -8.62 -20.03 -5.13
CA PRO A 284 -7.37 -20.58 -4.65
C PRO A 284 -7.63 -21.98 -4.06
N THR A 285 -6.98 -22.99 -4.61
CA THR A 285 -6.84 -24.32 -4.01
C THR A 285 -5.75 -24.22 -2.95
N TRP A 286 -6.12 -23.88 -1.73
CA TRP A 286 -5.23 -23.98 -0.57
C TRP A 286 -5.21 -25.45 -0.12
N GLU A 287 -4.37 -26.27 -0.73
CA GLU A 287 -3.95 -27.56 -0.17
C GLU A 287 -2.73 -27.35 0.75
#